data_AF-A0A2N9NBU8-F1
#
_entry.id   AF-A0A2N9NBU8-F1
#
_cell.length_a   1.000
_cell.length_b   1.000
_cell.length_c   1.000
_cell.angle_alpha   90.00
_cell.angle_beta   90.00
_cell.angle_gamma   90.00
#
_symmetry.space_group_name_H-M   'P 1'
#
loop_
_entity.id
_entity.type
_entity.pdbx_description
1 polymer ?
#
loop_
_entity_poly.entity_id
_entity_poly.type
_entity_poly.pdbx_seq_one_letter_code
_entity_poly.pdbx_strand_id
1 'polypeptide(L)'
;MQEVEQEIAETRASIAAEALTPVRDETSDKDPNYEWARMEMEKAQVQGDGLRARQSDASTQVASLRMFAQQMQSDSVDQQDLMRTAKAEEDNYLLYLRKREEARIGDALDERRILNVAIVEPPAAPALPAHSVPLYFLLAFGLAMAFSVAIAFTTEYFDPTIRTPDEAQVVLGVPVLAWLPAPEPAILRPSSFWIGRSKVVVQ
;
A
#
# COMPACT_ATOMS: atom_id res chain seq x y z
N MET A 1 83.82 91.70 29.46
CA MET A 1 82.53 92.42 29.25
C MET A 1 81.87 92.02 27.93
N GLN A 2 82.60 91.84 26.82
CA GLN A 2 82.01 91.42 25.54
C GLN A 2 81.57 89.95 25.46
N GLU A 3 82.26 89.01 26.13
CA GLU A 3 81.85 87.59 26.15
C GLU A 3 80.46 87.38 26.78
N VAL A 4 80.15 88.12 27.85
CA VAL A 4 78.86 88.04 28.55
C VAL A 4 77.71 88.51 27.65
N GLU A 5 77.95 89.54 26.83
CA GLU A 5 76.96 90.01 25.86
C GLU A 5 76.74 89.00 24.73
N GLN A 6 77.79 88.27 24.33
CA GLN A 6 77.71 87.22 23.32
C GLN A 6 76.92 86.01 23.83
N GLU A 7 77.19 85.58 25.07
CA GLU A 7 76.48 84.49 25.73
C GLU A 7 75.00 84.83 25.97
N ILE A 8 74.68 86.09 26.31
CA ILE A 8 73.31 86.58 26.41
C ILE A 8 72.63 86.58 25.02
N ALA A 9 73.33 87.00 23.97
CA ALA A 9 72.78 87.01 22.62
C ALA A 9 72.50 85.60 22.11
N GLU A 10 73.40 84.65 22.38
CA GLU A 10 73.26 83.24 22.00
C GLU A 10 72.15 82.55 22.80
N THR A 11 72.06 82.83 24.10
CA THR A 11 70.95 82.35 24.95
C THR A 11 69.61 82.94 24.53
N ARG A 12 69.57 84.23 24.13
CA ARG A 12 68.35 84.84 23.60
C ARG A 12 67.97 84.25 22.25
N ALA A 13 68.95 83.91 21.40
CA ALA A 13 68.72 83.28 20.11
C ALA A 13 68.18 81.85 20.26
N SER A 14 68.68 81.07 21.22
CA SER A 14 68.18 79.71 21.49
C SER A 14 66.76 79.74 22.07
N ILE A 15 66.45 80.66 22.99
CA ILE A 15 65.07 80.83 23.51
C ILE A 15 64.10 81.26 22.40
N ALA A 16 64.52 82.17 21.51
CA ALA A 16 63.69 82.62 20.39
C ALA A 16 63.47 81.51 19.35
N ALA A 17 64.46 80.65 19.13
CA ALA A 17 64.35 79.48 18.27
C ALA A 17 63.41 78.42 18.88
N GLU A 18 63.49 78.18 20.19
CA GLU A 18 62.59 77.26 20.90
C GLU A 18 61.14 77.77 20.88
N ALA A 19 60.93 79.09 21.06
CA ALA A 19 59.61 79.72 21.07
C ALA A 19 58.87 79.70 19.72
N LEU A 20 59.61 79.60 18.60
CA LEU A 20 59.06 79.47 17.24
C LEU A 20 58.82 78.01 16.86
N THR A 21 59.29 77.06 17.66
CA THR A 21 59.01 75.64 17.48
C THR A 21 57.63 75.38 18.11
N PRO A 22 56.61 74.96 17.34
CA PRO A 22 55.32 74.62 17.91
C PRO A 22 55.54 73.58 19.00
N VAL A 23 55.04 73.83 20.22
CA VAL A 23 55.07 72.85 21.31
C VAL A 23 54.27 71.64 20.83
N ARG A 24 54.99 70.67 20.29
CA ARG A 24 54.48 69.37 19.92
C ARG A 24 54.70 68.51 21.14
N ASP A 25 53.71 68.50 22.03
CA ASP A 25 53.58 67.43 23.02
C ASP A 25 53.27 66.14 22.24
N GLU A 26 54.27 65.58 21.57
CA GLU A 26 54.22 64.18 21.19
C GLU A 26 54.51 63.39 22.46
N THR A 27 53.44 63.19 23.25
CA THR A 27 53.45 62.15 24.26
C THR A 27 53.65 60.84 23.51
N SER A 28 54.90 60.36 23.47
CA SER A 28 55.23 59.01 23.03
C SER A 28 54.57 57.94 23.91
N ASP A 29 53.96 58.35 25.02
CA ASP A 29 53.16 57.50 25.90
C ASP A 29 51.80 57.21 25.28
N LYS A 30 51.47 55.92 25.23
CA LYS A 30 50.19 55.42 24.75
C LYS A 30 49.06 55.95 25.63
N ASP A 31 47.98 56.45 25.01
CA ASP A 31 46.78 56.88 25.73
C ASP A 31 46.25 55.74 26.63
N PRO A 32 46.28 55.90 27.97
CA PRO A 32 45.82 54.88 28.89
C PRO A 32 44.35 54.48 28.69
N ASN A 33 43.50 55.41 28.22
CA ASN A 33 42.08 55.12 27.97
C ASN A 33 41.89 54.22 26.76
N TYR A 34 42.71 54.39 25.72
CA TYR A 34 42.67 53.55 24.52
C TYR A 34 43.11 52.12 24.83
N GLU A 35 44.21 51.95 25.57
CA GLU A 35 44.70 50.63 25.98
C GLU A 35 43.71 49.91 26.91
N TRP A 36 43.05 50.65 27.83
CA TRP A 36 41.96 50.10 28.64
C TRP A 36 40.78 49.60 27.79
N ALA A 37 40.31 50.42 26.85
CA ALA A 37 39.18 50.07 25.99
C ALA A 37 39.50 48.85 25.10
N ARG A 38 40.72 48.78 24.56
CA ARG A 38 41.21 47.62 23.81
C ARG A 38 41.23 46.36 24.68
N MET A 39 41.75 46.46 25.90
CA MET A 39 41.82 45.32 26.82
C MET A 39 40.43 44.82 27.20
N GLU A 40 39.47 45.72 27.47
CA GLU A 40 38.10 45.32 27.79
C GLU A 40 37.39 44.70 26.57
N MET A 41 37.66 45.18 25.36
CA MET A 41 37.16 44.56 24.12
C MET A 41 37.72 43.15 23.91
N GLU A 42 39.04 42.96 24.05
CA GLU A 42 39.68 41.64 23.94
C GLU A 42 39.13 40.68 25.01
N LYS A 43 38.97 41.15 26.25
CA LYS A 43 38.36 40.37 27.34
C LYS A 43 36.91 40.00 27.05
N ALA A 44 36.09 40.92 26.57
CA ALA A 44 34.70 40.65 26.19
C ALA A 44 34.62 39.65 25.02
N GLN A 45 35.55 39.74 24.06
CA GLN A 45 35.64 38.81 22.95
C GLN A 45 35.99 37.39 23.43
N VAL A 46 36.98 37.24 24.31
CA VAL A 46 37.33 35.94 24.92
C VAL A 46 36.17 35.37 25.72
N GLN A 47 35.43 36.20 26.46
CA GLN A 47 34.23 35.76 27.18
C GLN A 47 33.13 35.29 26.22
N GLY A 48 32.89 36.03 25.14
CA GLY A 48 31.92 35.67 24.10
C GLY A 48 32.27 34.35 23.41
N ASP A 49 33.54 34.16 23.07
CA ASP A 49 34.03 32.92 22.46
C ASP A 49 33.94 31.73 23.44
N GLY A 50 34.24 31.95 24.72
CA GLY A 50 34.06 30.95 25.77
C GLY A 50 32.60 30.55 25.98
N LEU A 51 31.67 31.52 25.95
CA LEU A 51 30.23 31.23 26.01
C LEU A 51 29.74 30.47 24.77
N ARG A 52 30.24 30.83 23.58
CA ARG A 52 29.90 30.13 22.33
C ARG A 52 30.39 28.68 22.34
N ALA A 53 31.60 28.42 22.84
CA ALA A 53 32.11 27.07 23.02
C ALA A 53 31.22 26.25 23.97
N ARG A 54 30.87 26.80 25.14
CA ARG A 54 29.95 26.15 26.09
C ARG A 54 28.58 25.86 25.50
N GLN A 55 28.03 26.80 24.71
CA GLN A 55 26.76 26.59 24.01
C GLN A 55 26.85 25.44 23.01
N SER A 56 27.93 25.37 22.24
CA SER A 56 28.18 24.27 21.29
C SER A 56 28.25 22.92 22.00
N ASP A 57 29.01 22.83 23.09
CA ASP A 57 29.14 21.61 23.88
C ASP A 57 27.81 21.17 24.48
N ALA A 58 27.07 22.12 25.08
CA ALA A 58 25.74 21.86 25.64
C ALA A 58 24.75 21.40 24.55
N SER A 59 24.79 22.00 23.36
CA SER A 59 23.93 21.60 22.25
C SER A 59 24.22 20.18 21.77
N THR A 60 25.49 19.79 21.75
CA THR A 60 25.93 18.44 21.37
C THR A 60 25.48 17.41 22.41
N GLN A 61 25.58 17.73 23.71
CA GLN A 61 25.07 16.88 24.78
C GLN A 61 23.55 16.74 24.74
N VAL A 62 22.82 17.81 24.47
CA VAL A 62 21.36 17.75 24.32
C VAL A 62 20.97 16.90 23.10
N ALA A 63 21.71 17.02 21.99
CA ALA A 63 21.46 16.19 20.82
C ALA A 63 21.71 14.71 21.10
N SER A 64 22.80 14.35 21.79
CA SER A 64 23.09 12.95 22.14
C SER A 64 22.06 12.37 23.12
N LEU A 65 21.66 13.13 24.13
CA LEU A 65 20.61 12.72 25.07
C LEU A 65 19.26 12.53 24.38
N ARG A 66 18.91 13.38 23.40
CA ARG A 66 17.69 13.21 22.59
C ARG A 66 17.74 11.93 21.75
N MET A 67 18.85 11.64 21.10
CA MET A 67 19.00 10.40 20.34
C MET A 67 18.88 9.17 21.25
N PHE A 68 19.50 9.21 22.42
CA PHE A 68 19.41 8.13 23.40
C PHE A 68 17.96 7.94 23.91
N ALA A 69 17.26 9.04 24.21
CA ALA A 69 15.85 8.98 24.62
C ALA A 69 14.94 8.42 23.51
N GLN A 70 15.20 8.79 22.24
CA GLN A 70 14.47 8.23 21.10
C GLN A 70 14.72 6.73 20.93
N GLN A 71 15.97 6.28 21.11
CA GLN A 71 16.30 4.86 21.07
C GLN A 71 15.59 4.10 22.20
N MET A 72 15.67 4.59 23.44
CA MET A 72 14.96 3.99 24.57
C MET A 72 13.45 3.92 24.34
N GLN A 73 12.86 4.95 23.71
CA GLN A 73 11.45 4.95 23.37
C GLN A 73 11.13 3.84 22.35
N SER A 74 11.95 3.67 21.32
CA SER A 74 11.81 2.58 20.35
C SER A 74 11.92 1.22 21.03
N ASP A 75 12.98 1.01 21.81
CA ASP A 75 13.23 -0.25 22.52
C ASP A 75 12.07 -0.60 23.46
N SER A 76 11.45 0.41 24.10
CA SER A 76 10.29 0.21 24.98
C SER A 76 9.04 -0.26 24.23
N VAL A 77 8.81 0.24 23.01
CA VAL A 77 7.70 -0.17 22.15
C VAL A 77 7.93 -1.61 21.69
N ASP A 78 9.14 -1.92 21.22
CA ASP A 78 9.51 -3.27 20.80
C ASP A 78 9.34 -4.26 21.97
N GLN A 79 9.84 -3.91 23.16
CA GLN A 79 9.65 -4.73 24.36
C GLN A 79 8.17 -4.97 24.66
N GLN A 80 7.33 -3.94 24.60
CA GLN A 80 5.90 -4.06 24.87
C GLN A 80 5.21 -4.97 23.85
N ASP A 81 5.58 -4.89 22.58
CA ASP A 81 5.04 -5.74 21.52
C ASP A 81 5.50 -7.21 21.67
N LEU A 82 6.76 -7.45 22.03
CA LEU A 82 7.25 -8.78 22.37
C LEU A 82 6.50 -9.36 23.58
N MET A 83 6.28 -8.58 24.63
CA MET A 83 5.52 -9.03 25.80
C MET A 83 4.06 -9.35 25.46
N ARG A 84 3.41 -8.53 24.62
CA ARG A 84 2.04 -8.80 24.16
C ARG A 84 1.98 -10.09 23.34
N THR A 85 2.95 -10.28 22.46
CA THR A 85 3.04 -11.48 21.61
C THR A 85 3.27 -12.74 22.45
N ALA A 86 4.23 -12.69 23.38
CA ALA A 86 4.51 -13.80 24.29
C ALA A 86 3.27 -14.18 25.11
N LYS A 87 2.52 -13.19 25.62
CA LYS A 87 1.28 -13.43 26.36
C LYS A 87 0.19 -14.05 25.48
N ALA A 88 0.02 -13.57 24.25
CA ALA A 88 -0.95 -14.15 23.32
C ALA A 88 -0.62 -15.62 22.98
N GLU A 89 0.66 -15.92 22.77
CA GLU A 89 1.12 -17.30 22.52
C GLU A 89 0.93 -18.21 23.75
N GLU A 90 1.19 -17.70 24.95
CA GLU A 90 0.92 -18.42 26.21
C GLU A 90 -0.58 -18.73 26.35
N ASP A 91 -1.44 -17.74 26.14
CA ASP A 91 -2.90 -17.92 26.22
C ASP A 91 -3.40 -18.93 25.17
N ASN A 92 -2.87 -18.86 23.93
CA ASN A 92 -3.18 -19.82 22.86
C ASN A 92 -2.73 -21.24 23.24
N TYR A 93 -1.51 -21.39 23.76
CA TYR A 93 -0.99 -22.67 24.21
C TYR A 93 -1.86 -23.29 25.30
N LEU A 94 -2.24 -22.50 26.32
CA LEU A 94 -3.12 -22.96 27.40
C LEU A 94 -4.52 -23.35 26.88
N LEU A 95 -5.06 -22.58 25.93
CA LEU A 95 -6.33 -22.91 25.28
C LEU A 95 -6.26 -24.27 24.56
N TYR A 96 -5.22 -24.49 23.75
CA TYR A 96 -5.05 -25.76 23.04
C TYR A 96 -4.83 -26.93 24.00
N LEU A 97 -4.05 -26.73 25.06
CA LEU A 97 -3.83 -27.73 26.08
C LEU A 97 -5.16 -28.15 26.72
N ARG A 98 -5.99 -27.17 27.09
CA ARG A 98 -7.32 -27.41 27.65
C ARG A 98 -8.23 -28.12 26.66
N LYS A 99 -8.28 -27.69 25.40
CA LYS A 99 -9.11 -28.31 24.35
C LYS A 99 -8.73 -29.76 24.09
N ARG A 100 -7.42 -30.06 24.11
CA ARG A 100 -6.92 -31.43 23.97
C ARG A 100 -7.39 -32.29 25.15
N GLU A 101 -7.33 -31.77 26.37
CA GLU A 101 -7.79 -32.52 27.55
C GLU A 101 -9.32 -32.68 27.55
N GLU A 102 -10.08 -31.66 27.16
CA GLU A 102 -11.53 -31.76 26.96
C GLU A 102 -11.89 -32.85 25.93
N ALA A 103 -11.18 -32.90 24.80
CA ALA A 103 -11.38 -33.95 23.79
C ALA A 103 -11.04 -35.34 24.33
N ARG A 104 -9.91 -35.49 25.01
CA ARG A 104 -9.50 -36.76 25.65
C ARG A 104 -10.53 -37.26 26.66
N ILE A 105 -11.10 -36.35 27.46
CA ILE A 105 -12.16 -36.67 28.42
C ILE A 105 -13.45 -37.04 27.67
N GLY A 106 -13.81 -36.30 26.62
CA GLY A 106 -14.94 -36.60 25.76
C GLY A 106 -14.86 -38.02 25.17
N ASP A 107 -13.72 -38.35 24.55
CA ASP A 107 -13.46 -39.68 23.99
C ASP A 107 -13.56 -40.79 25.05
N ALA A 108 -13.02 -40.56 26.25
CA ALA A 108 -13.10 -41.52 27.35
C ALA A 108 -14.54 -41.70 27.90
N LEU A 109 -15.36 -40.65 27.87
CA LEU A 109 -16.78 -40.70 28.25
C LEU A 109 -17.61 -41.43 27.20
N ASP A 110 -17.32 -41.20 25.91
CA ASP A 110 -17.93 -41.89 24.77
C ASP A 110 -17.61 -43.39 24.78
N GLU A 111 -16.34 -43.76 24.97
CA GLU A 111 -15.91 -45.17 25.06
C GLU A 111 -16.65 -45.92 26.17
N ARG A 112 -16.84 -45.25 27.32
CA ARG A 112 -17.56 -45.81 28.47
C ARG A 112 -19.09 -45.73 28.35
N ARG A 113 -19.64 -45.17 27.26
CA ARG A 113 -21.07 -44.85 27.08
C ARG A 113 -21.70 -44.14 28.29
N ILE A 114 -20.94 -43.26 28.94
CA ILE A 114 -21.41 -42.51 30.13
C ILE A 114 -22.24 -41.29 29.71
N LEU A 115 -22.16 -40.87 28.44
CA LEU A 115 -23.05 -39.85 27.91
C LEU A 115 -24.48 -40.41 27.77
N ASN A 116 -25.36 -39.87 28.60
CA ASN A 116 -26.80 -40.11 28.55
C ASN A 116 -27.38 -39.45 27.29
N VAL A 117 -27.17 -40.07 26.11
CA VAL A 117 -27.86 -39.71 24.87
C VAL A 117 -29.29 -40.22 24.99
N ALA A 118 -30.14 -39.44 25.66
CA ALA A 118 -31.57 -39.63 25.59
C ALA A 118 -32.04 -39.11 24.23
N ILE A 119 -32.68 -39.96 23.43
CA ILE A 119 -33.36 -39.54 22.21
C ILE A 119 -34.53 -38.64 22.66
N VAL A 120 -34.35 -37.32 22.56
CA VAL A 120 -35.37 -36.33 23.00
C VAL A 120 -36.57 -36.33 22.05
N GLU A 121 -36.35 -36.64 20.77
CA GLU A 121 -37.39 -36.65 19.75
C GLU A 121 -37.19 -37.82 18.78
N PRO A 122 -38.13 -38.77 18.71
CA PRO A 122 -38.09 -39.80 17.68
C PRO A 122 -38.26 -39.14 16.30
N PRO A 123 -37.64 -39.68 15.24
CA PRO A 123 -37.74 -39.12 13.90
C PRO A 123 -39.21 -39.05 13.46
N ALA A 124 -39.73 -37.82 13.31
CA ALA A 124 -41.07 -37.60 12.81
C ALA A 124 -41.12 -37.89 11.31
N ALA A 125 -42.09 -38.72 10.89
CA ALA A 125 -42.33 -38.97 9.47
C ALA A 125 -42.77 -37.64 8.81
N PRO A 126 -42.21 -37.28 7.63
CA PRO A 126 -42.56 -36.05 6.94
C PRO A 126 -44.06 -36.05 6.63
N ALA A 127 -44.76 -34.98 7.04
CA ALA A 127 -46.21 -34.82 6.87
C ALA A 127 -46.66 -34.68 5.41
N LEU A 128 -45.72 -34.48 4.48
CA LEU A 128 -45.99 -34.36 3.06
C LEU A 128 -45.46 -35.58 2.30
N PRO A 129 -46.24 -36.13 1.35
CA PRO A 129 -45.75 -37.19 0.49
C PRO A 129 -44.56 -36.69 -0.33
N ALA A 130 -43.48 -37.47 -0.32
CA ALA A 130 -42.33 -37.22 -1.18
C ALA A 130 -42.76 -37.43 -2.64
N HIS A 131 -42.90 -36.34 -3.37
CA HIS A 131 -43.24 -36.35 -4.78
C HIS A 131 -42.10 -36.99 -5.58
N SER A 132 -42.41 -38.00 -6.38
CA SER A 132 -41.43 -38.70 -7.21
C SER A 132 -41.01 -37.82 -8.40
N VAL A 133 -39.93 -37.05 -8.21
CA VAL A 133 -39.25 -36.28 -9.26
C VAL A 133 -39.10 -37.04 -10.59
N PRO A 134 -38.72 -38.34 -10.65
CA PRO A 134 -38.61 -39.06 -11.92
C PRO A 134 -39.95 -39.26 -12.65
N LEU A 135 -41.07 -39.37 -11.93
CA LEU A 135 -42.39 -39.56 -12.53
C LEU A 135 -42.84 -38.30 -13.27
N TYR A 136 -42.64 -37.12 -12.67
CA TYR A 136 -42.93 -35.83 -13.31
C TYR A 136 -42.05 -35.60 -14.54
N PHE A 137 -40.77 -35.98 -14.46
CA PHE A 137 -39.87 -35.89 -15.60
C PHE A 137 -40.34 -36.76 -16.77
N LEU A 138 -40.72 -38.02 -16.50
CA LEU A 138 -41.18 -38.96 -17.52
C LEU A 138 -42.48 -38.47 -18.18
N LEU A 139 -43.41 -37.95 -17.38
CA LEU A 139 -44.66 -37.36 -17.88
C LEU A 139 -44.39 -36.13 -18.76
N ALA A 140 -43.56 -35.20 -18.29
CA ALA A 140 -43.22 -33.99 -19.04
C ALA A 140 -42.50 -34.31 -20.35
N PHE A 141 -41.57 -35.26 -20.33
CA PHE A 141 -40.85 -35.71 -21.52
C PHE A 141 -41.80 -36.37 -22.55
N GLY A 142 -42.72 -37.22 -22.08
CA GLY A 142 -43.73 -37.84 -22.93
C GLY A 142 -44.65 -36.81 -23.59
N LEU A 143 -45.13 -35.82 -22.83
CA LEU A 143 -45.94 -34.73 -23.38
C LEU A 143 -45.14 -33.90 -24.40
N ALA A 144 -43.89 -33.55 -24.10
CA ALA A 144 -43.05 -32.75 -24.99
C ALA A 144 -42.81 -33.44 -26.34
N MET A 145 -42.56 -34.76 -26.33
CA MET A 145 -42.41 -35.55 -27.55
C MET A 145 -43.70 -35.55 -28.39
N ALA A 146 -44.85 -35.80 -27.76
CA ALA A 146 -46.13 -35.78 -28.45
C ALA A 146 -46.42 -34.40 -29.04
N PHE A 147 -46.13 -33.33 -28.30
CA PHE A 147 -46.33 -31.95 -28.75
C PHE A 147 -45.41 -31.59 -29.92
N SER A 148 -44.14 -32.01 -29.87
CA SER A 148 -43.17 -31.80 -30.95
C SER A 148 -43.65 -32.41 -32.28
N VAL A 149 -44.09 -33.67 -32.23
CA VAL A 149 -44.62 -34.37 -33.41
C VAL A 149 -45.90 -33.69 -33.91
N ALA A 150 -46.83 -33.36 -33.02
CA ALA A 150 -48.06 -32.67 -33.39
C ALA A 150 -47.79 -31.32 -34.07
N ILE A 151 -46.85 -30.53 -33.56
CA ILE A 151 -46.44 -29.26 -34.17
C ILE A 151 -45.85 -29.50 -35.56
N ALA A 152 -44.92 -30.45 -35.72
CA ALA A 152 -44.29 -30.74 -37.01
C ALA A 152 -45.31 -31.13 -38.10
N PHE A 153 -46.28 -31.99 -37.75
CA PHE A 153 -47.36 -32.36 -38.68
C PHE A 153 -48.30 -31.20 -38.97
N THR A 154 -48.63 -30.39 -37.97
CA THR A 154 -49.49 -29.21 -38.15
C THR A 154 -48.82 -28.20 -39.07
N THR A 155 -47.52 -27.94 -38.89
CA THR A 155 -46.78 -27.01 -39.75
C THR A 155 -46.71 -27.49 -41.19
N GLU A 156 -46.55 -28.79 -41.42
CA GLU A 156 -46.53 -29.35 -42.78
C GLU A 156 -47.94 -29.35 -43.41
N TYR A 157 -48.98 -29.68 -42.64
CA TYR A 157 -50.37 -29.69 -43.15
C TYR A 157 -50.86 -28.31 -43.61
N PHE A 158 -50.39 -27.24 -42.95
CA PHE A 158 -50.73 -25.86 -43.32
C PHE A 158 -49.69 -25.20 -44.23
N ASP A 159 -48.65 -25.91 -44.68
CA ASP A 159 -47.68 -25.41 -45.66
C ASP A 159 -48.23 -25.58 -47.09
N PRO A 160 -48.54 -24.50 -47.83
CA PRO A 160 -49.05 -24.59 -49.21
C PRO A 160 -47.96 -24.91 -50.25
N THR A 161 -46.76 -25.35 -49.85
CA THR A 161 -45.63 -25.63 -50.74
C THR A 161 -45.79 -26.98 -51.43
N ILE A 162 -45.85 -26.99 -52.76
CA ILE A 162 -45.87 -28.21 -53.58
C ILE A 162 -44.45 -28.81 -53.61
N ARG A 163 -44.25 -29.97 -52.98
CA ARG A 163 -42.92 -30.59 -52.85
C ARG A 163 -42.71 -31.79 -53.76
N THR A 164 -43.78 -32.37 -54.30
CA THR A 164 -43.71 -33.56 -55.16
C THR A 164 -44.34 -33.31 -56.53
N PRO A 165 -43.83 -33.97 -57.59
CA PRO A 165 -44.39 -33.84 -58.92
C PRO A 165 -45.84 -34.35 -59.01
N ASP A 166 -46.18 -35.38 -58.22
CA ASP A 166 -47.54 -35.92 -58.16
C ASP A 166 -48.53 -34.90 -57.56
N GLU A 167 -48.12 -34.20 -56.49
CA GLU A 167 -48.90 -33.11 -55.89
C GLU A 167 -49.09 -31.94 -56.86
N ALA A 168 -48.06 -31.57 -57.63
CA ALA A 168 -48.16 -30.54 -58.66
C ALA A 168 -49.19 -30.90 -59.74
N GLN A 169 -49.22 -32.16 -60.17
CA GLN A 169 -50.16 -32.63 -61.18
C GLN A 169 -51.61 -32.59 -60.68
N VAL A 170 -51.86 -32.99 -59.43
CA VAL A 170 -53.19 -32.98 -58.82
C VAL A 170 -53.71 -31.54 -58.64
N VAL A 171 -52.86 -30.62 -58.18
CA VAL A 171 -53.26 -29.23 -57.92
C VAL A 171 -53.45 -28.43 -59.21
N LEU A 172 -52.56 -28.58 -60.20
CA LEU A 172 -52.58 -27.78 -61.44
C LEU A 172 -53.44 -28.40 -62.55
N GLY A 173 -53.81 -29.69 -62.44
CA GLY A 173 -54.64 -30.38 -63.42
C GLY A 173 -53.97 -30.61 -64.78
N VAL A 174 -52.65 -30.47 -64.87
CA VAL A 174 -51.85 -30.62 -66.09
C VAL A 174 -50.69 -31.61 -65.88
N PRO A 175 -50.31 -32.40 -66.90
CA PRO A 175 -49.19 -33.33 -66.78
C PRO A 175 -47.87 -32.57 -66.57
N VAL A 176 -47.10 -32.98 -65.55
CA VAL A 176 -45.79 -32.40 -65.25
C VAL A 176 -44.78 -32.85 -66.30
N LEU A 177 -44.31 -31.93 -67.14
CA LEU A 177 -43.41 -32.22 -68.27
C LEU A 177 -41.94 -32.39 -67.84
N ALA A 178 -41.52 -31.69 -66.79
CA ALA A 178 -40.17 -31.79 -66.24
C ALA A 178 -40.15 -31.32 -64.77
N TRP A 179 -39.30 -31.93 -63.94
CA TRP A 179 -39.02 -31.50 -62.56
C TRP A 179 -37.55 -31.11 -62.47
N LEU A 180 -37.27 -29.83 -62.22
CA LEU A 180 -35.89 -29.36 -62.09
C LEU A 180 -35.46 -29.51 -60.63
N PRO A 181 -34.34 -30.19 -60.33
CA PRO A 181 -33.78 -30.18 -58.99
C PRO A 181 -33.48 -28.75 -58.59
N ALA A 182 -33.90 -28.34 -57.40
CA ALA A 182 -33.48 -27.04 -56.87
C ALA A 182 -31.94 -26.99 -56.87
N PRO A 183 -31.33 -25.88 -57.30
CA PRO A 183 -29.88 -25.72 -57.21
C PRO A 183 -29.46 -25.94 -55.76
N GLU A 184 -28.39 -26.71 -55.52
CA GLU A 184 -27.84 -26.89 -54.19
C GLU A 184 -27.70 -25.51 -53.54
N PRO A 185 -28.23 -25.31 -52.31
CA PRO A 185 -28.08 -24.04 -51.64
C PRO A 185 -26.59 -23.74 -51.55
N ALA A 186 -26.15 -22.63 -52.14
CA ALA A 186 -24.77 -22.21 -52.09
C ALA A 186 -24.39 -22.06 -50.61
N ILE A 187 -23.70 -23.08 -50.08
CA ILE A 187 -23.20 -23.06 -48.71
C ILE A 187 -22.18 -21.92 -48.70
N LEU A 188 -22.58 -20.76 -48.18
CA LEU A 188 -21.64 -19.71 -47.79
C LEU A 188 -20.74 -20.34 -46.73
N ARG A 189 -19.60 -20.90 -47.16
CA ARG A 189 -18.57 -21.39 -46.24
C ARG A 189 -17.99 -20.16 -45.53
N PRO A 190 -18.19 -19.98 -44.21
CA PRO A 190 -17.50 -18.92 -43.51
C PRO A 190 -15.99 -19.19 -43.59
N SER A 191 -15.24 -18.26 -44.18
CA SER A 191 -13.78 -18.30 -44.16
C SER A 191 -13.31 -18.24 -42.71
N SER A 192 -12.88 -19.37 -42.16
CA SER A 192 -12.26 -19.43 -40.83
C SER A 192 -10.88 -18.77 -40.91
N PHE A 193 -10.83 -17.46 -40.67
CA PHE A 193 -9.59 -16.72 -40.48
C PHE A 193 -9.02 -17.09 -39.10
N TRP A 194 -8.10 -18.05 -39.09
CA TRP A 194 -7.43 -18.53 -37.90
C TRP A 194 -6.28 -17.57 -37.56
N ILE A 195 -6.47 -16.70 -36.57
CA ILE A 195 -5.39 -15.84 -36.03
C ILE A 195 -4.55 -16.72 -35.09
N GLY A 196 -3.58 -17.41 -35.69
CA GLY A 196 -2.50 -18.08 -34.96
C GLY A 196 -1.48 -17.06 -34.48
N ARG A 197 -1.35 -16.91 -33.16
CA ARG A 197 -0.36 -16.06 -32.50
C ARG A 197 1.06 -16.54 -32.84
N SER A 198 1.92 -15.58 -33.17
CA SER A 198 3.34 -15.73 -33.45
C SER A 198 4.11 -16.43 -32.34
N LYS A 199 4.92 -17.44 -32.68
CA LYS A 199 6.12 -17.77 -31.91
C LYS A 199 7.33 -17.17 -32.62
N VAL A 200 7.87 -16.12 -32.03
CA VAL A 200 9.21 -15.60 -32.33
C VAL A 200 10.21 -16.62 -31.78
N VAL A 201 11.02 -17.20 -32.66
CA VAL A 201 12.23 -17.94 -32.30
C VAL A 201 13.41 -17.04 -32.61
N VAL A 202 14.17 -16.75 -31.56
CA VAL A 202 15.42 -15.99 -31.58
C VAL A 202 16.51 -16.87 -32.19
N GLN A 203 17.20 -16.34 -33.19
CA GLN A 203 18.65 -16.48 -33.33
C GLN A 203 19.21 -15.27 -34.09
#